data_AF-A0A370DZX3-F1
#
_entry.id   AF-A0A370DZX3-F1
#
_cell.length_a   1.000
_cell.length_b   1.000
_cell.length_c   1.000
_cell.angle_alpha   90.00
_cell.angle_beta   90.00
_cell.angle_gamma   90.00
#
_symmetry.space_group_name_H-M   'P 1'
#
loop_
_entity.id
_entity.type
_entity.pdbx_description
1 polymer ?
#
loop_
_entity_poly.entity_id
_entity_poly.type
_entity_poly.pdbx_seq_one_letter_code
_entity_poly.pdbx_strand_id
1 'polypeptide(L)'
;MADNNPFPGENNTGHIWDDNIRELANPPPRWWMIAFWASIIFFFGYGVLYPMYPIGQKPTEGVMGWTQIKEYQEGLDEVVAIRAPFENQLKEMSAQDILANPG
;
A
#
# COMPACT_ATOMS: atom_id res chain seq x y z
N MET A 1 -7.38 41.99 19.10
CA MET A 1 -6.52 41.85 17.89
C MET A 1 -7.26 41.27 16.68
N ALA A 2 -8.60 41.33 16.65
CA ALA A 2 -9.39 41.19 15.42
C ALA A 2 -9.76 42.57 14.84
N ASP A 3 -9.29 43.63 15.50
CA ASP A 3 -9.89 44.96 15.46
C ASP A 3 -9.38 45.82 14.28
N ASN A 4 -8.34 45.33 13.58
CA ASN A 4 -7.77 45.94 12.37
C ASN A 4 -7.61 44.87 11.27
N ASN A 5 -8.71 44.30 10.79
CA ASN A 5 -8.67 43.43 9.61
C ASN A 5 -8.49 44.29 8.33
N PRO A 6 -7.34 44.25 7.64
CA PRO A 6 -7.13 45.00 6.41
C PRO A 6 -7.89 44.40 5.20
N PHE A 7 -8.52 43.23 5.38
CA PHE A 7 -9.31 42.49 4.39
C PHE A 7 -10.77 42.25 4.84
N PRO A 8 -11.57 43.31 5.06
CA PRO A 8 -12.91 43.20 5.66
C PRO A 8 -13.97 42.51 4.77
N GLY A 9 -13.67 42.25 3.49
CA GLY A 9 -14.59 41.65 2.52
C GLY A 9 -14.31 40.18 2.18
N GLU A 10 -13.36 39.55 2.86
CA GLU A 10 -12.92 38.19 2.56
C GLU A 10 -13.41 37.20 3.61
N ASN A 11 -13.74 35.99 3.17
CA ASN A 11 -14.18 34.89 4.03
C ASN A 11 -12.98 34.29 4.80
N ASN A 12 -12.46 35.02 5.77
CA ASN A 12 -11.35 34.61 6.65
C ASN A 12 -11.79 34.51 8.12
N THR A 13 -10.95 33.89 8.95
CA THR A 13 -11.23 33.61 10.37
C THR A 13 -11.06 34.84 11.30
N GLY A 14 -10.72 36.01 10.76
CA GLY A 14 -10.55 37.26 11.51
C GLY A 14 -9.21 37.43 12.24
N HIS A 15 -8.37 36.39 12.27
CA HIS A 15 -7.00 36.46 12.82
C HIS A 15 -6.00 36.71 11.70
N ILE A 16 -5.13 37.71 11.91
CA ILE A 16 -4.05 38.09 10.99
C ILE A 16 -2.72 37.86 11.68
N TRP A 17 -1.80 37.20 10.97
CA TRP A 17 -0.45 36.90 11.38
C TRP A 17 0.52 37.60 10.43
N ASP A 18 1.63 38.12 10.94
CA ASP A 18 2.70 38.76 10.15
C ASP A 18 2.19 39.74 9.08
N ASP A 19 1.27 40.63 9.50
CA ASP A 19 0.61 41.67 8.71
C ASP A 19 -0.28 41.20 7.53
N ASN A 20 -0.08 40.00 6.98
CA ASN A 20 -0.78 39.55 5.75
C ASN A 20 -1.20 38.07 5.71
N ILE A 21 -0.76 37.21 6.61
CA ILE A 21 -1.14 35.79 6.66
C ILE A 21 -2.48 35.65 7.39
N ARG A 22 -3.41 34.91 6.80
CA ARG A 22 -4.74 34.66 7.37
C ARG A 22 -5.31 33.35 6.86
N GLU A 23 -6.22 32.77 7.62
CA GLU A 23 -6.86 31.51 7.28
C GLU A 23 -8.21 31.79 6.60
N LEU A 24 -8.41 31.21 5.41
CA LEU A 24 -9.67 31.29 4.70
C LEU A 24 -10.63 30.21 5.20
N ALA A 25 -11.86 30.61 5.49
CA ALA A 25 -12.92 29.70 5.93
C ALA A 25 -13.60 28.99 4.74
N ASN A 26 -12.79 28.48 3.81
CA ASN A 26 -13.28 27.73 2.66
C ASN A 26 -13.54 26.28 3.05
N PRO A 27 -14.64 25.67 2.56
CA PRO A 27 -14.82 24.23 2.70
C PRO A 27 -13.71 23.47 1.94
N PRO A 28 -13.34 22.26 2.37
CA PRO A 28 -12.40 21.44 1.62
C PRO A 28 -12.94 21.15 0.22
N PRO A 29 -12.07 21.02 -0.81
CA PRO A 29 -12.51 20.68 -2.15
C PRO A 29 -13.32 19.38 -2.17
N ARG A 30 -14.42 19.36 -2.94
CA ARG A 30 -15.33 18.20 -2.99
C ARG A 30 -14.62 16.91 -3.39
N TRP A 31 -13.69 16.99 -4.35
CA TRP A 31 -12.91 15.83 -4.80
C TRP A 31 -12.03 15.26 -3.67
N TRP A 32 -11.51 16.12 -2.79
CA TRP A 32 -10.69 15.70 -1.64
C TRP A 32 -11.55 14.95 -0.62
N MET A 33 -12.74 15.47 -0.30
CA MET A 33 -13.68 14.78 0.60
C MET A 33 -14.12 13.43 0.04
N ILE A 34 -14.34 13.33 -1.28
CA ILE A 34 -14.65 12.06 -1.95
C ILE A 34 -13.49 11.08 -1.78
N ALA A 35 -12.26 11.51 -2.04
CA ALA A 35 -11.07 10.67 -1.89
C ALA A 35 -10.88 10.19 -0.44
N PHE A 36 -11.13 11.08 0.54
CA PHE A 36 -11.07 10.75 1.96
C PHE A 36 -12.09 9.66 2.34
N TRP A 37 -13.34 9.76 1.89
CA TRP A 37 -14.33 8.72 2.16
C TRP A 37 -14.09 7.44 1.37
N ALA A 38 -13.58 7.54 0.14
CA ALA A 38 -13.20 6.39 -0.66
C ALA A 38 -12.06 5.60 0.00
N SER A 39 -11.09 6.26 0.63
CA SER A 39 -10.02 5.55 1.36
C SER A 39 -10.53 4.81 2.59
N ILE A 40 -11.51 5.36 3.30
CA ILE A 40 -12.17 4.67 4.42
C ILE A 40 -12.91 3.42 3.93
N ILE A 41 -13.69 3.54 2.86
CA ILE A 41 -14.39 2.40 2.24
C ILE A 41 -13.37 1.35 1.78
N PHE A 42 -12.28 1.78 1.15
CA PHE A 42 -11.21 0.88 0.72
C PHE A 42 -10.55 0.18 1.90
N PHE A 43 -10.23 0.89 2.99
CA PHE A 43 -9.64 0.30 4.19
C PHE A 43 -10.50 -0.83 4.76
N PHE A 44 -11.80 -0.59 4.95
CA PHE A 44 -12.70 -1.62 5.46
C PHE A 44 -12.95 -2.73 4.44
N GLY A 45 -13.12 -2.39 3.16
CA GLY A 45 -13.28 -3.37 2.09
C GLY A 45 -12.08 -4.31 2.00
N TYR A 46 -10.88 -3.76 2.01
CA TYR A 46 -9.63 -4.53 2.00
C TYR A 46 -9.52 -5.42 3.24
N GLY A 47 -9.92 -4.92 4.42
CA GLY A 47 -9.94 -5.70 5.65
C GLY A 47 -10.95 -6.85 5.71
N VAL A 48 -12.02 -6.79 4.90
CA VAL A 48 -12.96 -7.91 4.71
C VAL A 48 -12.36 -8.95 3.78
N LEU A 49 -11.64 -8.52 2.73
CA LEU A 49 -11.07 -9.41 1.72
C LEU A 49 -9.83 -10.16 2.23
N TYR A 50 -8.94 -9.45 2.92
CA TYR A 50 -7.62 -9.92 3.32
C TYR A 50 -7.46 -9.97 4.84
N PRO A 51 -6.39 -10.64 5.35
CA PRO A 51 -6.05 -10.55 6.75
C PRO A 51 -5.71 -9.13 7.20
N MET A 52 -6.27 -8.66 8.32
CA MET A 52 -6.14 -7.27 8.73
C MET A 52 -5.89 -7.08 10.24
N TYR A 53 -6.86 -7.42 11.09
CA TYR A 53 -6.80 -7.04 12.49
C TYR A 53 -6.35 -8.22 13.37
N PRO A 54 -5.33 -8.07 14.24
CA PRO A 54 -4.92 -9.14 15.15
C PRO A 54 -6.00 -9.31 16.23
N ILE A 55 -6.73 -10.42 16.19
CA ILE A 55 -7.71 -10.78 17.21
C ILE A 55 -7.15 -11.97 18.00
N GLY A 56 -6.65 -11.69 19.21
CA GLY A 56 -6.00 -12.71 20.03
C GLY A 56 -4.68 -13.17 19.41
N GLN A 57 -4.56 -14.47 19.12
CA GLN A 57 -3.34 -15.06 18.57
C GLN A 57 -3.30 -15.14 17.04
N LYS A 58 -4.40 -14.77 16.34
CA LYS A 58 -4.50 -14.86 14.88
C LYS A 58 -5.07 -13.56 14.29
N PRO A 59 -4.67 -13.17 13.07
CA PRO A 59 -5.36 -12.11 12.36
C PRO A 59 -6.77 -12.57 11.94
N THR A 60 -7.66 -11.63 11.66
CA THR A 60 -8.82 -11.92 10.81
C THR A 60 -8.34 -12.59 9.53
N GLU A 61 -8.97 -13.66 9.06
CA GLU A 61 -8.47 -14.39 7.88
C GLU A 61 -8.91 -13.74 6.55
N GLY A 62 -9.97 -12.92 6.58
CA GLY A 62 -10.61 -12.38 5.39
C GLY A 62 -11.40 -13.43 4.61
N VAL A 63 -12.22 -13.01 3.65
CA VAL A 63 -13.06 -13.93 2.86
C VAL A 63 -12.29 -14.64 1.74
N MET A 64 -11.13 -14.11 1.33
CA MET A 64 -10.32 -14.73 0.27
C MET A 64 -9.39 -15.85 0.78
N GLY A 65 -9.18 -15.96 2.11
CA GLY A 65 -8.27 -16.94 2.69
C GLY A 65 -6.81 -16.78 2.22
N TRP A 66 -6.44 -15.59 1.75
CA TRP A 66 -5.09 -15.29 1.27
C TRP A 66 -4.12 -15.20 2.45
N THR A 67 -2.89 -15.71 2.28
CA THR A 67 -1.79 -15.50 3.22
C THR A 67 -0.48 -15.36 2.45
N GLN A 68 0.44 -14.55 2.98
CA GLN A 68 1.77 -14.37 2.40
C GLN A 68 2.57 -15.68 2.29
N ILE A 69 2.36 -16.63 3.22
CA ILE A 69 3.05 -17.92 3.22
C ILE A 69 2.54 -18.83 2.11
N LYS A 70 1.22 -18.83 1.88
CA LYS A 70 0.63 -19.60 0.78
C LYS A 70 1.11 -19.06 -0.57
N GLU A 71 1.06 -17.73 -0.76
CA GLU A 71 1.54 -17.10 -2.00
C GLU A 71 3.03 -17.36 -2.23
N TYR A 72 3.84 -17.29 -1.16
CA TYR A 72 5.26 -17.62 -1.24
C TYR A 72 5.49 -19.07 -1.70
N GLN A 73 4.76 -20.03 -1.14
CA GLN A 73 4.90 -21.43 -1.54
C GLN A 73 4.50 -21.65 -3.00
N GLU A 74 3.39 -21.05 -3.44
CA GLU A 74 2.95 -21.11 -4.84
C GLU A 74 4.02 -20.55 -5.79
N GLY A 75 4.66 -19.42 -5.43
CA GLY A 75 5.76 -18.84 -6.19
C GLY A 75 7.03 -19.69 -6.18
N LEU A 76 7.35 -20.35 -5.05
CA LEU A 76 8.46 -21.31 -5.00
C LEU A 76 8.21 -22.50 -5.94
N ASP A 77 7.00 -23.05 -5.92
CA ASP A 77 6.64 -24.19 -6.75
C ASP A 77 6.76 -23.85 -8.25
N GLU A 78 6.37 -22.63 -8.65
CA GLU A 78 6.56 -22.13 -10.00
C GLU A 78 8.04 -22.05 -10.39
N VAL A 79 8.87 -21.46 -9.51
CA VAL A 79 10.33 -21.37 -9.74
C VAL A 79 10.96 -22.75 -9.83
N VAL A 80 10.58 -23.68 -8.96
CA VAL A 80 11.06 -25.06 -8.97
C VAL A 80 10.67 -25.76 -10.26
N ALA A 81 9.44 -25.57 -10.75
CA ALA A 81 9.00 -26.16 -12.01
C ALA A 81 9.83 -25.67 -13.20
N ILE A 82 10.19 -24.38 -13.22
CA ILE A 82 11.07 -23.80 -14.26
C ILE A 82 12.51 -24.32 -14.14
N ARG A 83 13.02 -24.46 -12.92
CA ARG A 83 14.40 -24.89 -12.66
C ARG A 83 14.61 -26.39 -12.82
N ALA A 84 13.59 -27.20 -12.57
CA ALA A 84 13.66 -28.65 -12.59
C ALA A 84 14.39 -29.26 -13.80
N PRO A 85 14.13 -28.87 -15.07
CA PRO A 85 14.85 -29.42 -16.22
C PRO A 85 16.36 -29.11 -16.17
N PHE A 86 16.72 -27.88 -15.82
CA PHE A 86 18.12 -27.45 -15.73
C PHE A 86 18.84 -28.10 -14.55
N GLU A 87 18.20 -28.16 -13.38
CA GLU A 87 18.77 -28.82 -12.21
C GLU A 87 18.96 -30.32 -12.43
N ASN A 88 18.03 -30.98 -13.15
CA ASN A 88 18.18 -32.39 -13.49
C ASN A 88 19.36 -32.62 -14.45
N GLN A 89 19.55 -31.75 -15.45
CA GLN A 89 20.72 -31.80 -16.33
C GLN A 89 22.02 -31.63 -15.54
N LEU A 90 22.08 -30.62 -14.65
CA LEU A 90 23.27 -30.36 -13.84
C LEU A 90 23.61 -31.51 -12.88
N LYS A 91 22.62 -32.21 -12.33
CA LYS A 91 22.84 -33.37 -11.43
C LYS A 91 23.54 -34.53 -12.13
N GLU A 92 23.36 -34.68 -13.43
CA GLU A 92 23.93 -35.76 -14.23
C GLU A 92 25.33 -35.43 -14.80
N MET A 93 25.73 -34.14 -14.77
CA MET A 93 27.01 -33.68 -15.31
C MET A 93 28.14 -33.73 -14.26
N SER A 94 29.37 -34.02 -14.70
CA SER A 94 30.54 -33.81 -13.85
C SER A 94 30.91 -32.32 -13.77
N ALA A 95 31.70 -31.94 -12.76
CA ALA A 95 32.15 -30.54 -12.62
C ALA A 95 32.94 -30.05 -13.84
N GLN A 96 33.70 -30.94 -14.49
CA GLN A 96 34.46 -30.64 -15.70
C GLN A 96 33.53 -30.39 -16.91
N ASP A 97 32.47 -31.19 -17.05
CA ASP A 97 31.50 -31.05 -18.14
C ASP A 97 30.70 -29.77 -18.01
N ILE A 98 30.37 -29.35 -16.78
CA ILE A 98 29.68 -28.08 -16.51
C ILE A 98 30.56 -26.90 -16.92
N LEU A 99 31.86 -26.92 -16.60
CA LEU A 99 32.79 -25.85 -16.96
C LEU A 99 33.05 -25.75 -18.48
N ALA A 100 32.93 -26.86 -19.20
CA ALA A 100 33.12 -26.91 -20.65
C ALA A 100 31.85 -26.52 -21.44
N ASN A 101 30.68 -26.47 -20.79
CA ASN A 101 29.43 -26.10 -21.44
C ASN A 101 29.24 -24.56 -21.45
N PRO A 102 29.15 -23.90 -22.62
CA PRO A 102 28.96 -22.44 -22.70
C PRO A 102 27.53 -21.95 -22.38
N GLY A 103 26.57 -22.87 -22.18
CA GLY A 103 25.15 -22.56 -21.94
C GLY A 103 24.23 -23.35 -22.84
#